data_AF-A0A1C4YVU6-F1
#
_entry.id   AF-A0A1C4YVU6-F1
#
_cell.length_a   1.000
_cell.length_b   1.000
_cell.length_c   1.000
_cell.angle_alpha   90.00
_cell.angle_beta   90.00
_cell.angle_gamma   90.00
#
_symmetry.space_group_name_H-M   'P 1'
#
loop_
_entity.id
_entity.type
_entity.pdbx_description
1 polymer ?
#
loop_
_entity_poly.entity_id
_entity_poly.type
_entity_poly.pdbx_seq_one_letter_code
_entity_poly.pdbx_strand_id
1 'polypeptide(L)'
;MTEIIERVLIDGDAEQVDGYLGNARNTAVIDWRADDTEVVWDFGRFLDEGDELGSEHTDDGLTITYNGISHHVTLPGTLANRYETIRAVIRILAPKYDARLVRDSYYSDTHVFLVRHAAWWAELDRHHPERAAELFQPVTAELDFP
;
A
#
# COMPACT_ATOMS: atom_id res chain seq x y z
N MET A 1 10.27 17.75 -4.41
CA MET A 1 8.94 17.34 -4.95
C MET A 1 7.96 16.89 -3.85
N THR A 2 8.38 16.86 -2.57
CA THR A 2 7.55 16.51 -1.40
C THR A 2 6.47 17.55 -1.09
N GLU A 3 6.77 18.84 -1.29
CA GLU A 3 5.88 19.96 -0.92
C GLU A 3 4.52 19.97 -1.65
N ILE A 4 4.45 19.51 -2.91
CA ILE A 4 3.19 19.56 -3.67
C ILE A 4 2.20 18.50 -3.16
N ILE A 5 2.71 17.33 -2.77
CA ILE A 5 1.90 16.22 -2.30
C ILE A 5 1.32 16.54 -0.92
N GLU A 6 2.18 17.03 -0.03
CA GLU A 6 1.77 17.49 1.29
C GLU A 6 0.73 18.60 1.19
N ARG A 7 0.93 19.59 0.32
CA ARG A 7 -0.06 20.65 0.11
C ARG A 7 -1.42 20.12 -0.34
N VAL A 8 -1.47 19.14 -1.25
CA VAL A 8 -2.75 18.57 -1.69
C VAL A 8 -3.40 17.74 -0.59
N LEU A 9 -2.65 16.87 0.08
CA LEU A 9 -3.23 15.99 1.11
C LEU A 9 -3.63 16.76 2.38
N ILE A 10 -2.91 17.83 2.73
CA ILE A 10 -3.12 18.60 3.97
C ILE A 10 -4.10 19.75 3.74
N ASP A 11 -3.85 20.59 2.73
CA ASP A 11 -4.60 21.84 2.51
C ASP A 11 -5.60 21.76 1.35
N GLY A 12 -5.57 20.66 0.59
CA GLY A 12 -6.43 20.49 -0.57
C GLY A 12 -7.89 20.24 -0.19
N ASP A 13 -8.80 20.72 -1.03
CA ASP A 13 -10.20 20.38 -0.93
C ASP A 13 -10.45 18.90 -1.31
N ALA A 14 -11.69 18.43 -1.10
CA ALA A 14 -12.05 17.04 -1.35
C ALA A 14 -11.82 16.61 -2.81
N GLU A 15 -12.07 17.48 -3.79
CA GLU A 15 -11.89 17.17 -5.21
C GLU A 15 -10.40 17.03 -5.56
N GLN A 16 -9.55 17.91 -5.01
CA GLN A 16 -8.11 17.85 -5.21
C GLN A 16 -7.50 16.60 -4.58
N VAL A 17 -7.96 16.23 -3.38
CA VAL A 17 -7.50 15.05 -2.66
C VAL A 17 -7.95 13.77 -3.35
N ASP A 18 -9.22 13.68 -3.74
CA ASP A 18 -9.76 12.55 -4.52
C ASP A 18 -9.02 12.40 -5.86
N GLY A 19 -8.83 13.50 -6.59
CA GLY A 19 -8.08 13.49 -7.84
C GLY A 19 -6.61 13.06 -7.68
N TYR A 20 -6.00 13.33 -6.52
CA TYR A 20 -4.65 12.85 -6.21
C TYR A 20 -4.63 11.37 -5.85
N LEU A 21 -5.51 10.92 -4.95
CA LEU A 21 -5.54 9.56 -4.43
C LEU A 21 -6.13 8.55 -5.43
N GLY A 22 -7.11 8.96 -6.25
CA GLY A 22 -7.70 8.16 -7.32
C GLY A 22 -6.81 8.03 -8.57
N ASN A 23 -5.68 8.74 -8.61
CA ASN A 23 -4.74 8.63 -9.73
C ASN A 23 -3.77 7.46 -9.51
N ALA A 24 -3.91 6.41 -10.32
CA ALA A 24 -3.06 5.22 -10.27
C ALA A 24 -1.55 5.48 -10.48
N ARG A 25 -1.13 6.70 -10.86
CA ARG A 25 0.29 7.10 -10.86
C ARG A 25 0.83 7.46 -9.48
N ASN A 26 -0.05 7.67 -8.50
CA ASN A 26 0.29 8.12 -7.15
C ASN A 26 0.02 7.04 -6.08
N THR A 27 -0.85 6.08 -6.39
CA THR A 27 -1.36 5.08 -5.45
C THR A 27 -1.37 3.68 -6.08
N ALA A 28 -1.19 2.66 -5.25
CA ALA A 28 -1.39 1.26 -5.64
C ALA A 28 -2.90 0.97 -5.61
N VAL A 29 -3.43 0.37 -6.67
CA VAL A 29 -4.88 0.18 -6.88
C VAL A 29 -5.15 -1.31 -7.02
N ILE A 30 -5.68 -1.90 -5.95
CA ILE A 30 -5.85 -3.35 -5.82
C ILE A 30 -7.33 -3.71 -5.99
N ASP A 31 -7.68 -4.29 -7.13
CA ASP A 31 -9.00 -4.92 -7.35
C ASP A 31 -9.12 -6.19 -6.51
N TRP A 32 -10.33 -6.55 -6.06
CA TRP A 32 -10.55 -7.79 -5.31
C TRP A 32 -10.22 -9.06 -6.11
N ARG A 33 -10.25 -8.98 -7.44
CA ARG A 33 -9.85 -10.06 -8.37
C ARG A 33 -8.36 -10.05 -8.70
N ALA A 34 -7.61 -9.04 -8.24
CA ALA A 34 -6.17 -9.00 -8.48
C ALA A 34 -5.54 -10.29 -7.98
N ASP A 35 -4.46 -10.74 -8.60
CA ASP A 35 -3.67 -11.84 -8.04
C ASP A 35 -2.61 -11.33 -7.05
N ASP A 36 -1.95 -12.26 -6.36
CA ASP A 36 -0.93 -11.92 -5.37
C ASP A 36 0.30 -11.23 -5.98
N THR A 37 0.67 -11.61 -7.20
CA THR A 37 1.82 -11.03 -7.89
C THR A 37 1.51 -9.62 -8.40
N GLU A 38 0.27 -9.37 -8.81
CA GLU A 38 -0.22 -8.04 -9.16
C GLU A 38 -0.15 -7.10 -7.96
N VAL A 39 -0.54 -7.55 -6.76
CA VAL A 39 -0.39 -6.76 -5.52
C VAL A 39 1.07 -6.37 -5.29
N VAL A 40 2.00 -7.32 -5.39
CA VAL A 40 3.43 -7.07 -5.18
C VAL A 40 3.96 -6.09 -6.22
N TRP A 41 3.61 -6.30 -7.49
CA TRP A 41 4.01 -5.41 -8.58
C TRP A 41 3.49 -3.99 -8.36
N ASP A 42 2.23 -3.84 -7.95
CA ASP A 42 1.61 -2.52 -7.80
C ASP A 42 2.25 -1.71 -6.68
N PHE A 43 2.64 -2.35 -5.57
CA PHE A 43 3.40 -1.72 -4.50
C PHE A 43 4.83 -1.35 -4.93
N GLY A 44 5.49 -2.22 -5.71
CA GLY A 44 6.85 -2.02 -6.18
C GLY A 44 7.05 -0.77 -7.04
N ARG A 45 5.99 -0.28 -7.69
CA ARG A 45 6.01 0.93 -8.54
C ARG A 45 6.33 2.22 -7.79
N PHE A 46 6.21 2.22 -6.47
CA PHE A 46 6.36 3.40 -5.62
C PHE A 46 7.65 3.42 -4.80
N LEU A 47 8.54 2.47 -5.05
CA LEU A 47 9.86 2.42 -4.41
C LEU A 47 10.84 3.36 -5.12
N ASP A 48 11.86 3.80 -4.38
CA ASP A 48 12.94 4.60 -4.93
C ASP A 48 13.72 3.84 -6.01
N GLU A 49 14.42 4.58 -6.88
CA GLU A 49 15.37 3.99 -7.81
C GLU A 49 16.43 3.15 -7.06
N GLY A 50 16.65 1.92 -7.54
CA GLY A 50 17.56 0.95 -6.92
C GLY A 50 16.92 0.03 -5.88
N ASP A 51 15.68 0.30 -5.46
CA ASP A 51 14.88 -0.65 -4.71
C ASP A 51 14.04 -1.51 -5.66
N GLU A 52 14.17 -2.83 -5.55
CA GLU A 52 13.50 -3.79 -6.42
C GLU A 52 12.63 -4.73 -5.60
N LEU A 53 11.35 -4.80 -5.96
CA LEU A 53 10.38 -5.72 -5.39
C LEU A 53 9.81 -6.61 -6.50
N GLY A 54 9.84 -7.91 -6.29
CA GLY A 54 9.29 -8.91 -7.20
C GLY A 54 8.68 -10.08 -6.46
N SER A 55 7.96 -10.92 -7.19
CA SER A 55 7.36 -12.12 -6.61
C SER A 55 7.16 -13.23 -7.62
N GLU A 56 7.15 -14.45 -7.11
CA GLU A 56 6.88 -15.67 -7.87
C GLU A 56 5.94 -16.58 -7.06
N HIS A 57 4.97 -17.20 -7.72
CA HIS A 57 4.10 -18.19 -7.09
C HIS A 57 4.86 -19.46 -6.73
N THR A 58 4.52 -20.04 -5.59
CA THR A 58 4.98 -21.37 -5.14
C THR A 58 3.80 -22.30 -4.97
N ASP A 59 4.06 -23.59 -4.70
CA ASP A 59 3.02 -24.60 -4.48
C ASP A 59 2.09 -24.25 -3.29
N ASP A 60 2.58 -23.53 -2.29
CA ASP A 60 1.91 -23.20 -1.03
C ASP A 60 1.73 -21.69 -0.77
N GLY A 61 2.00 -20.84 -1.77
CA GLY A 61 1.84 -19.40 -1.64
C GLY A 61 2.67 -18.57 -2.62
N LEU A 62 3.52 -17.70 -2.06
CA LEU A 62 4.25 -16.67 -2.81
C LEU A 62 5.64 -16.47 -2.22
N THR A 63 6.66 -16.46 -3.07
CA THR A 63 7.97 -15.91 -2.70
C THR A 63 8.04 -14.46 -3.14
N ILE A 64 8.26 -13.55 -2.20
CA ILE A 64 8.48 -12.12 -2.47
C ILE A 64 9.97 -11.83 -2.31
N THR A 65 10.60 -11.19 -3.29
CA THR A 65 12.00 -10.78 -3.24
C THR A 65 12.09 -9.27 -3.16
N TYR A 66 12.76 -8.75 -2.13
CA TYR A 66 13.08 -7.33 -1.98
C TYR A 66 14.59 -7.14 -1.91
N ASN A 67 15.16 -6.36 -2.83
CA ASN A 67 16.60 -6.10 -2.92
C ASN A 67 17.47 -7.37 -2.87
N GLY A 68 17.03 -8.41 -3.57
CA GLY A 68 17.71 -9.71 -3.64
C GLY A 68 17.49 -10.63 -2.43
N ILE A 69 16.70 -10.23 -1.44
CA ILE A 69 16.35 -11.05 -0.27
C ILE A 69 14.97 -11.65 -0.49
N SER A 70 14.88 -12.97 -0.51
CA SER A 70 13.62 -13.70 -0.69
C SER A 70 12.91 -13.99 0.64
N HIS A 71 11.59 -13.83 0.63
CA HIS A 71 10.68 -14.03 1.74
C HIS A 71 9.54 -14.95 1.31
N HIS A 72 9.37 -16.06 1.99
CA HIS A 72 8.26 -16.98 1.73
C HIS A 72 7.01 -16.54 2.47
N VAL A 73 5.89 -16.46 1.75
CA VAL A 73 4.57 -16.12 2.28
C VAL A 73 3.64 -17.29 1.99
N THR A 74 3.28 -18.04 3.03
CA THR A 74 2.28 -19.11 2.92
C THR A 74 0.89 -18.50 2.80
N LEU A 75 0.14 -18.91 1.77
CA LEU A 75 -1.22 -18.41 1.51
C LEU A 75 -2.22 -19.58 1.60
N PRO A 76 -3.22 -19.53 2.49
CA PRO A 76 -4.23 -20.60 2.57
C PRO A 76 -5.05 -20.67 1.27
N GLY A 77 -4.95 -21.80 0.58
CA GLY A 77 -5.35 -21.98 -0.81
C GLY A 77 -6.84 -22.09 -1.11
N THR A 78 -7.69 -21.19 -0.59
CA THR A 78 -9.13 -21.24 -0.93
C THR A 78 -9.77 -19.95 -1.40
N LEU A 79 -9.16 -18.78 -1.31
CA LEU A 79 -9.59 -17.55 -1.99
C LEU A 79 -8.45 -16.54 -1.86
N ALA A 80 -8.36 -15.61 -2.80
CA ALA A 80 -7.42 -14.51 -2.85
C ALA A 80 -7.20 -13.84 -1.47
N ASN A 81 -6.16 -14.22 -0.72
CA ASN A 81 -5.81 -13.59 0.56
C ASN A 81 -5.00 -12.32 0.31
N ARG A 82 -5.57 -11.37 -0.44
CA ARG A 82 -4.90 -10.13 -0.85
C ARG A 82 -4.37 -9.38 0.35
N TYR A 83 -5.14 -9.32 1.43
CA TYR A 83 -4.71 -8.67 2.65
C TYR A 83 -3.55 -9.40 3.36
N GLU A 84 -3.41 -10.72 3.23
CA GLU A 84 -2.18 -11.41 3.70
C GLU A 84 -0.97 -11.00 2.88
N THR A 85 -1.11 -10.90 1.55
CA THR A 85 -0.03 -10.46 0.67
C THR A 85 0.31 -8.99 0.87
N ILE A 86 -0.68 -8.11 1.01
CA ILE A 86 -0.49 -6.68 1.33
C ILE A 86 0.26 -6.55 2.67
N ARG A 87 -0.20 -7.26 3.71
CA ARG A 87 0.49 -7.29 5.01
C ARG A 87 1.93 -7.80 4.88
N ALA A 88 2.16 -8.84 4.07
CA ALA A 88 3.50 -9.37 3.85
C ALA A 88 4.41 -8.36 3.15
N VAL A 89 3.93 -7.70 2.08
CA VAL A 89 4.65 -6.66 1.36
C VAL A 89 5.01 -5.50 2.29
N ILE A 90 4.04 -4.99 3.07
CA ILE A 90 4.28 -3.89 4.03
C ILE A 90 5.36 -4.28 5.04
N ARG A 91 5.31 -5.51 5.59
CA ARG A 91 6.34 -6.01 6.52
C ARG A 91 7.72 -6.13 5.88
N ILE A 92 7.80 -6.54 4.62
CA ILE A 92 9.07 -6.71 3.89
C ILE A 92 9.70 -5.35 3.56
N LEU A 93 8.88 -4.38 3.18
CA LEU A 93 9.35 -3.02 2.85
C LEU A 93 9.71 -2.19 4.08
N ALA A 94 9.21 -2.57 5.26
CA ALA A 94 9.61 -1.99 6.52
C ALA A 94 11.11 -2.27 6.81
N PRO A 95 11.84 -1.33 7.45
CA PRO A 95 11.35 -0.07 8.00
C PRO A 95 11.40 1.11 7.01
N LYS A 96 11.84 0.90 5.76
CA LYS A 96 12.07 2.00 4.81
C LYS A 96 10.74 2.59 4.33
N TYR A 97 9.78 1.74 3.99
CA TYR A 97 8.46 2.16 3.54
C TYR A 97 7.36 1.68 4.49
N ASP A 98 6.22 2.35 4.39
CA ASP A 98 4.95 1.94 4.96
C ASP A 98 3.84 2.26 3.93
N ALA A 99 2.72 1.56 4.01
CA ALA A 99 1.59 1.78 3.16
C ALA A 99 0.30 1.76 3.96
N ARG A 100 -0.58 2.70 3.66
CA ARG A 100 -1.88 2.82 4.32
C ARG A 100 -2.99 2.84 3.30
N LEU A 101 -4.10 2.23 3.67
CA LEU A 101 -5.31 2.19 2.87
C LEU A 101 -5.97 3.57 2.88
N VAL A 102 -6.35 4.06 1.71
CA VAL A 102 -7.22 5.23 1.57
C VAL A 102 -8.60 4.84 2.10
N ARG A 103 -9.05 5.52 3.15
CA ARG A 103 -10.22 5.14 3.95
C ARG A 103 -11.48 5.00 3.09
N ASP A 104 -11.69 5.93 2.16
CA ASP A 104 -12.88 5.96 1.30
C ASP A 104 -12.95 4.78 0.32
N SER A 105 -11.83 4.12 0.04
CA SER A 105 -11.82 2.92 -0.82
C SER A 105 -12.22 1.63 -0.09
N TYR A 106 -12.33 1.62 1.23
CA TYR A 106 -12.45 0.38 2.01
C TYR A 106 -13.72 -0.45 1.74
N TYR A 107 -14.83 0.20 1.41
CA TYR A 107 -16.09 -0.49 1.09
C TYR A 107 -16.28 -0.70 -0.42
N SER A 108 -15.24 -0.44 -1.22
CA SER A 108 -15.23 -0.66 -2.66
C SER A 108 -14.72 -2.06 -2.99
N ASP A 109 -15.01 -2.52 -4.21
CA ASP A 109 -14.41 -3.72 -4.78
C ASP A 109 -12.97 -3.48 -5.27
N THR A 110 -12.49 -2.23 -5.19
CA THR A 110 -11.11 -1.81 -5.45
C THR A 110 -10.56 -1.00 -4.28
N HIS A 111 -9.47 -1.46 -3.68
CA HIS A 111 -8.82 -0.80 -2.55
C HIS A 111 -7.60 0.00 -3.01
N VAL A 112 -7.42 1.20 -2.46
CA VAL A 112 -6.35 2.13 -2.86
C VAL A 112 -5.36 2.30 -1.71
N PHE A 113 -4.09 2.10 -1.97
CA PHE A 113 -3.02 2.25 -0.97
C PHE A 113 -2.06 3.36 -1.37
N LEU A 114 -1.70 4.20 -0.40
CA LEU A 114 -0.61 5.16 -0.57
C LEU A 114 0.67 4.53 0.00
N VAL A 115 1.63 4.23 -0.86
CA VAL A 115 2.95 3.68 -0.50
C VAL A 115 3.96 4.82 -0.39
N ARG A 116 4.61 4.97 0.77
CA ARG A 116 5.58 6.07 1.02
C ARG A 116 6.68 5.62 1.98
N HIS A 117 7.75 6.41 2.03
CA HIS A 117 8.76 6.27 3.09
C HIS A 117 8.09 6.34 4.46
N ALA A 118 8.48 5.44 5.37
CA ALA A 118 7.92 5.41 6.72
C ALA A 118 8.18 6.71 7.49
N ALA A 119 9.30 7.39 7.21
CA ALA A 119 9.61 8.70 7.76
C ALA A 119 8.60 9.78 7.33
N TRP A 120 8.05 9.68 6.12
CA TRP A 120 7.02 10.61 5.65
C TRP A 120 5.71 10.40 6.40
N TRP A 121 5.32 9.13 6.62
CA TRP A 121 4.16 8.80 7.44
C TRP A 121 4.30 9.29 8.88
N ALA A 122 5.47 9.08 9.49
CA ALA A 122 5.75 9.57 10.83
C ALA A 122 5.64 11.10 10.92
N GLU A 123 6.06 11.83 9.89
CA GLU A 123 5.95 13.29 9.85
C GLU A 123 4.50 13.76 9.68
N LEU A 124 3.73 13.09 8.81
CA LEU A 124 2.30 13.36 8.63
C LEU A 124 1.53 13.12 9.93
N ASP A 125 1.76 11.99 10.61
CA ASP A 125 1.10 11.68 11.87
C ASP A 125 1.47 12.66 13.00
N ARG A 126 2.72 13.15 12.97
CA ARG A 126 3.22 14.08 13.99
C ARG A 126 2.61 15.47 13.88
N HIS A 127 2.43 15.98 12.66
CA HIS A 127 1.97 17.36 12.44
C HIS A 127 0.50 17.47 12.04
N HIS A 128 -0.06 16.43 11.42
CA HIS A 128 -1.42 16.41 10.90
C HIS A 128 -2.17 15.11 11.25
N PRO A 129 -2.20 14.68 12.53
CA PRO A 129 -2.75 13.39 12.94
C PRO A 129 -4.23 13.23 12.56
N GLU A 130 -5.04 14.29 12.70
CA GLU A 130 -6.47 14.27 12.37
C GLU A 130 -6.67 14.05 10.88
N ARG A 131 -5.89 14.74 10.05
CA ARG A 131 -5.95 14.60 8.59
C ARG A 131 -5.47 13.24 8.11
N ALA A 132 -4.42 12.71 8.74
CA ALA A 132 -3.93 11.37 8.47
C ALA A 132 -5.01 10.31 8.79
N ALA A 133 -5.69 10.43 9.93
CA ALA A 133 -6.74 9.51 10.34
C ALA A 133 -8.02 9.64 9.50
N GLU A 134 -8.33 10.84 9.03
CA GLU A 134 -9.44 11.11 8.11
C GLU A 134 -9.23 10.36 6.78
N LEU A 135 -8.06 10.57 6.14
CA LEU A 135 -7.80 10.07 4.80
C LEU A 135 -7.36 8.60 4.76
N PHE A 136 -6.68 8.13 5.81
CA PHE A 136 -5.99 6.84 5.77
C PHE A 136 -6.35 5.97 6.96
N GLN A 137 -6.23 4.66 6.75
CA GLN A 137 -6.26 3.66 7.82
C GLN A 137 -5.04 2.74 7.73
N PRO A 138 -4.39 2.45 8.88
CA PRO A 138 -3.32 1.46 8.94
C PRO A 138 -3.81 0.07 8.51
N VAL A 139 -2.94 -0.71 7.87
CA VAL A 139 -3.22 -2.12 7.58
C VAL A 139 -2.93 -2.96 8.81
N THR A 140 -3.97 -3.35 9.55
CA THR A 140 -3.84 -4.21 10.74
C THR A 140 -4.00 -5.70 10.39
N ALA A 141 -3.81 -6.57 11.38
CA ALA A 141 -4.02 -8.01 11.21
C ALA A 141 -5.50 -8.36 10.96
N GLU A 142 -6.41 -7.52 11.45
CA GLU A 142 -7.87 -7.70 11.37
C GLU A 142 -8.49 -7.02 10.16
N LEU A 143 -7.74 -6.16 9.45
CA LEU A 143 -8.24 -5.49 8.26
C LEU A 143 -8.31 -6.49 7.10
N ASP A 144 -9.51 -6.67 6.53
CA ASP A 144 -9.74 -7.53 5.37
C ASP A 144 -10.79 -6.90 4.46
N PHE A 145 -11.08 -7.52 3.30
CA PHE A 145 -12.23 -7.13 2.49
C PHE A 145 -13.52 -7.27 3.32
N PRO A 146 -14.35 -6.20 3.40
CA PRO A 146 -15.58 -6.22 4.18
C PRO A 146 -16.71 -7.07 3.56
#